data_AF-A0A534P6Y0-F1
#
_entry.id   AF-A0A534P6Y0-F1
#
_cell.length_a   1.000
_cell.length_b   1.000
_cell.length_c   1.000
_cell.angle_alpha   90.00
_cell.angle_beta   90.00
_cell.angle_gamma   90.00
#
_symmetry.space_group_name_H-M   'P 1'
#
loop_
_entity.id
_entity.type
_entity.pdbx_description
1 polymer ?
#
loop_
_entity_poly.entity_id
_entity_poly.type
_entity_poly.pdbx_seq_one_letter_code
_entity_poly.pdbx_strand_id
1 'polypeptide(L)'
;MTRFRNLDGSGPNPGSDVFRWAVVDKVTGRRRRSPASAEVPAVKPDLAVLRNAPAPGEPARLTWIGHASWLVQIDGAALLIDPVFSRRI
;
A
#
# COMPACT_ATOMS: atom_id res chain seq x y z
N MET A 1 27.22 0.03 13.99
CA MET A 1 25.77 -0.12 13.81
C MET A 1 25.44 0.26 12.37
N THR A 2 25.10 -0.72 11.53
CA THR A 2 24.83 -0.46 10.10
C THR A 2 23.40 0.04 9.97
N ARG A 3 23.23 1.34 9.66
CA ARG A 3 21.91 1.92 9.39
C ARG A 3 21.48 1.54 7.98
N PHE A 4 20.21 1.17 7.81
CA PHE A 4 19.62 0.95 6.50
C PHE A 4 19.82 2.18 5.59
N ARG A 5 20.24 1.95 4.35
CA ARG A 5 20.42 2.98 3.31
C ARG A 5 19.92 2.43 1.98
N ASN A 6 19.07 3.18 1.31
CA ASN A 6 18.60 2.81 -0.02
C ASN A 6 19.78 2.81 -1.01
N LEU A 7 19.90 1.76 -1.81
CA LEU A 7 20.99 1.57 -2.78
C LEU A 7 20.81 2.39 -4.05
N ASP A 8 19.58 2.80 -4.35
CA ASP A 8 19.21 3.63 -5.50
C ASP A 8 19.58 5.12 -5.32
N GLY A 9 20.17 5.47 -4.18
CA GLY A 9 20.56 6.85 -3.87
C GLY A 9 19.38 7.75 -3.48
N SER A 10 18.16 7.21 -3.33
CA SER A 10 17.02 7.94 -2.81
C SER A 10 17.29 8.32 -1.35
N GLY A 11 17.61 9.61 -1.15
CA GLY A 11 17.75 10.22 0.16
C GLY A 11 16.41 10.73 0.67
N PRO A 12 16.33 11.11 1.95
CA PRO A 12 15.18 11.87 2.43
C PRO A 12 15.00 13.15 1.62
N ASN A 13 13.75 13.58 1.46
CA ASN A 13 13.43 14.85 0.80
C ASN A 13 14.21 16.01 1.45
N PRO A 14 14.75 16.95 0.67
CA PRO A 14 15.38 18.16 1.19
C PRO A 14 14.48 18.92 2.16
N GLY A 15 15.07 19.53 3.20
CA GLY A 15 14.31 20.30 4.19
C GLY A 15 13.50 21.46 3.59
N SER A 16 13.98 22.06 2.49
CA SER A 16 13.27 23.08 1.74
C SER A 16 11.96 22.57 1.13
N ASP A 17 11.94 21.33 0.64
CA ASP A 17 10.73 20.71 0.09
C ASP A 17 9.73 20.41 1.20
N VAL A 18 10.22 19.97 2.37
CA VAL A 18 9.39 19.78 3.56
C VAL A 18 8.78 21.12 4.00
N PHE A 19 9.57 22.20 4.05
CA PHE A 19 9.07 23.54 4.41
C PHE A 19 8.05 24.08 3.40
N ARG A 20 8.33 23.97 2.10
CA ARG A 20 7.39 24.34 1.03
C ARG A 20 6.06 23.62 1.23
N TRP A 21 6.09 22.31 1.43
CA TRP A 21 4.88 21.52 1.64
C TRP A 21 4.18 21.88 2.97
N ALA A 22 4.92 21.96 4.08
CA ALA A 22 4.39 22.17 5.44
C ALA A 22 3.75 23.54 5.65
N VAL A 23 4.35 24.58 5.08
CA VAL A 23 4.01 25.99 5.33
C VAL A 23 3.46 26.65 4.07
N VAL A 24 4.25 26.72 2.99
CA VAL A 24 3.89 27.50 1.79
C VAL A 24 2.64 26.92 1.13
N ASP A 25 2.62 25.63 0.80
CA ASP A 25 1.49 25.00 0.12
C ASP A 25 0.23 24.95 0.98
N LYS A 26 0.41 24.90 2.32
CA LYS A 26 -0.69 24.95 3.28
C LYS A 26 -1.34 26.34 3.32
N VAL A 27 -0.55 27.41 3.42
CA VAL A 27 -1.03 28.80 3.52
C VAL A 27 -1.56 29.29 2.16
N THR A 28 -0.92 28.89 1.07
CA THR A 28 -1.35 29.27 -0.30
C THR A 28 -2.51 28.45 -0.84
N GLY A 29 -3.04 27.50 -0.05
CA GLY A 29 -4.17 26.65 -0.47
C GLY A 29 -3.86 25.66 -1.59
N ARG A 30 -2.58 25.45 -1.92
CA ARG A 30 -2.13 24.51 -2.96
C ARG A 30 -2.20 23.05 -2.52
N ARG A 31 -2.37 22.78 -1.22
CA ARG A 31 -2.61 21.41 -0.73
C ARG A 31 -3.98 20.92 -1.16
N ARG A 32 -4.01 19.76 -1.83
CA ARG A 32 -5.24 18.98 -2.02
C ARG A 32 -5.81 18.61 -0.65
N ARG A 33 -7.00 19.11 -0.35
CA ARG A 33 -7.75 18.71 0.85
C ARG A 33 -8.61 17.52 0.49
N SER A 34 -8.26 16.35 1.02
CA SER A 34 -9.18 15.22 1.06
C SER A 34 -9.93 15.24 2.39
N PRO A 35 -11.18 14.74 2.44
CA PRO A 35 -11.87 14.52 3.70
C PRO A 35 -11.03 13.69 4.65
N ALA A 36 -11.17 13.92 5.96
CA ALA A 36 -10.44 13.17 6.99
C ALA A 36 -10.79 11.67 6.97
N SER A 37 -11.99 11.34 6.50
CA SER A 37 -12.46 9.99 6.27
C SER A 37 -13.25 9.95 4.96
N ALA A 38 -13.11 8.87 4.23
CA ALA A 38 -14.02 8.50 3.16
C ALA A 38 -14.58 7.11 3.50
N GLU A 39 -15.82 6.86 3.10
CA GLU A 39 -16.33 5.49 3.11
C GLU A 39 -15.56 4.71 2.04
N VAL A 40 -14.86 3.67 2.48
CA VAL A 40 -14.15 2.75 1.59
C VAL A 40 -14.96 1.46 1.57
N PRO A 41 -15.57 1.09 0.44
CA PRO A 41 -16.32 -0.15 0.35
C PRO A 41 -15.42 -1.34 0.69
N ALA A 42 -15.82 -2.09 1.71
CA ALA A 42 -15.15 -3.33 2.09
C ALA A 42 -16.01 -4.51 1.62
N VAL A 43 -15.43 -5.38 0.81
CA VAL A 43 -16.10 -6.62 0.37
C VAL A 43 -15.58 -7.76 1.24
N LYS A 44 -16.50 -8.52 1.85
CA LYS A 44 -16.12 -9.73 2.58
C LYS A 44 -15.57 -10.76 1.59
N PRO A 45 -14.31 -11.20 1.72
CA PRO A 45 -13.75 -12.17 0.79
C PRO A 45 -14.34 -13.56 1.03
N ASP A 46 -14.51 -14.33 -0.05
CA ASP A 46 -14.79 -15.76 0.04
C ASP A 46 -13.49 -16.52 0.37
N LEU A 47 -13.34 -16.90 1.63
CA LEU A 47 -12.15 -17.58 2.11
C LEU A 47 -12.02 -19.01 1.57
N ALA A 48 -13.12 -19.67 1.18
CA ALA A 48 -13.06 -20.99 0.58
C ALA A 48 -12.38 -20.93 -0.79
N VAL A 49 -12.70 -19.89 -1.55
CA VAL A 49 -12.09 -19.59 -2.84
C VAL A 49 -10.61 -19.22 -2.67
N LEU A 50 -10.27 -18.39 -1.68
CA LEU A 50 -8.89 -17.92 -1.45
C LEU A 50 -7.95 -18.96 -0.80
N ARG A 51 -8.47 -20.04 -0.22
CA ARG A 51 -7.67 -21.08 0.46
C ARG A 51 -6.55 -21.64 -0.41
N ASN A 52 -6.83 -21.84 -1.69
CA ASN A 52 -5.88 -22.36 -2.66
C ASN A 52 -5.69 -21.36 -3.80
N ALA A 53 -4.46 -21.26 -4.29
CA ALA A 53 -4.20 -20.54 -5.52
C ALA A 53 -4.83 -21.27 -6.72
N PRO A 54 -5.24 -20.54 -7.77
CA PRO A 54 -5.69 -21.14 -9.03
C PRO A 54 -4.64 -22.10 -9.58
N ALA A 55 -5.05 -23.20 -10.21
CA ALA A 55 -4.12 -24.14 -10.82
C ALA A 55 -3.35 -23.50 -12.01
N PRO A 56 -2.20 -24.06 -12.43
CA PRO A 56 -1.50 -23.59 -13.62
C PRO A 56 -2.40 -23.51 -14.84
N GLY A 57 -2.43 -22.34 -15.50
CA GLY A 57 -3.29 -22.08 -16.65
C GLY A 57 -4.70 -21.57 -16.31
N GLU A 58 -5.08 -21.50 -15.04
CA GLU A 58 -6.27 -20.78 -14.59
C GLU A 58 -5.99 -19.28 -14.41
N PRO A 59 -7.02 -18.41 -14.51
CA PRO A 59 -6.82 -16.98 -14.32
C PRO A 59 -6.25 -16.63 -12.93
N ALA A 60 -5.26 -15.75 -12.92
CA ALA A 60 -4.70 -15.21 -11.68
C ALA A 60 -5.77 -14.46 -10.86
N ARG A 61 -5.60 -14.48 -9.53
CA ARG A 61 -6.48 -13.78 -8.59
C ARG A 61 -5.69 -12.75 -7.79
N LEU A 62 -6.21 -11.53 -7.76
CA LEU A 62 -5.67 -10.43 -6.98
C LEU A 62 -6.70 -10.02 -5.94
N THR A 63 -6.33 -10.09 -4.66
CA THR A 63 -7.16 -9.59 -3.56
C THR A 63 -6.44 -8.42 -2.90
N TRP A 64 -7.04 -7.24 -2.98
CA TRP A 64 -6.58 -6.08 -2.24
C TRP A 64 -7.04 -6.17 -0.80
N ILE A 65 -6.10 -6.14 0.14
CA ILE A 65 -6.38 -6.25 1.58
C ILE A 65 -6.53 -4.84 2.18
N GLY A 66 -5.77 -3.88 1.64
CA GLY A 66 -5.80 -2.47 2.08
C GLY A 66 -4.40 -1.84 1.98
N HIS A 67 -4.32 -0.51 1.81
CA HIS A 67 -3.05 0.20 1.58
C HIS A 67 -2.22 -0.47 0.47
N ALA A 68 -0.97 -0.84 0.77
CA ALA A 68 -0.06 -1.56 -0.13
C ALA A 68 -0.13 -3.09 0.04
N SER A 69 -1.02 -3.60 0.90
CA SER A 69 -1.13 -5.04 1.17
C SER A 69 -1.98 -5.77 0.12
N TRP A 70 -1.41 -6.82 -0.47
CA TRP A 70 -2.07 -7.65 -1.49
C TRP A 70 -1.87 -9.14 -1.22
N LEU A 71 -2.88 -9.93 -1.59
CA LEU A 71 -2.73 -11.36 -1.85
C LEU A 71 -2.79 -11.57 -3.37
N VAL A 72 -1.70 -12.11 -3.93
CA VAL A 72 -1.54 -12.43 -5.34
C VAL A 72 -1.50 -13.95 -5.48
N GLN A 73 -2.43 -14.54 -6.24
CA GLN A 73 -2.49 -15.98 -6.47
C GLN A 73 -2.42 -16.28 -7.98
N ILE A 74 -1.45 -17.09 -8.40
CA ILE A 74 -1.21 -17.42 -9.80
C ILE A 74 -0.44 -18.75 -9.92
N ASP A 75 -0.82 -19.59 -10.87
CA ASP A 75 -0.14 -20.86 -11.21
C ASP A 75 0.22 -21.74 -9.99
N GLY A 76 -0.73 -21.89 -9.06
CA GLY A 76 -0.58 -22.68 -7.84
C GLY A 76 0.19 -21.98 -6.71
N ALA A 77 0.71 -20.77 -6.94
CA ALA A 77 1.41 -19.98 -5.93
C ALA A 77 0.52 -18.91 -5.29
N ALA A 78 0.77 -18.62 -4.01
CA ALA A 78 0.12 -17.54 -3.27
C ALA A 78 1.18 -16.67 -2.58
N LEU A 79 1.17 -15.37 -2.87
CA LEU A 79 2.13 -14.39 -2.34
C LEU A 79 1.39 -13.29 -1.59
N LEU A 80 1.88 -12.97 -0.40
CA LEU A 80 1.49 -11.77 0.34
C LEU A 80 2.51 -10.67 0.10
N ILE A 81 2.04 -9.52 -0.36
CA ILE A 81 2.86 -8.32 -0.59
C ILE A 81 2.56 -7.32 0.52
N ASP A 82 3.61 -6.76 1.14
CA ASP A 82 3.58 -5.82 2.26
C ASP A 82 2.45 -6.10 3.28
N PRO A 83 2.38 -7.31 3.87
CA PRO A 83 1.22 -7.73 4.64
C PRO A 83 1.10 -6.95 5.95
N VAL A 84 0.06 -6.12 6.06
CA VAL A 84 -0.32 -5.44 7.29
C VAL A 84 -1.72 -5.87 7.69
N PHE A 85 -1.81 -6.65 8.77
CA PHE A 85 -3.07 -7.10 9.37
C PHE A 85 -3.32 -6.51 10.77
N SER A 86 -2.36 -5.73 11.28
CA SER A 86 -2.51 -5.03 12.55
C SER A 86 -3.48 -3.86 12.42
N ARG A 87 -4.09 -3.46 13.54
CA ARG A 87 -4.96 -2.27 13.59
C ARG A 87 -4.19 -0.94 13.53
N ARG A 88 -2.88 -0.98 13.78
CA ARG A 88 -1.95 0.16 13.75
C ARG A 88 -0.57 -0.33 13.32
N ILE A 89 0.16 0.53 12.60
CA ILE A 89 1.55 0.36 12.17
C ILE A 89 2.43 1.19 13.12
#